data_AF-A0A8S1F888-F1
#
_entry.id   AF-A0A8S1F888-F1
#
_cell.length_a   1.000
_cell.length_b   1.000
_cell.length_c   1.000
_cell.angle_alpha   90.00
_cell.angle_beta   90.00
_cell.angle_gamma   90.00
#
_symmetry.space_group_name_H-M   'P 1'
#
loop_
_entity.id
_entity.type
_entity.pdbx_description
1 polymer ?
#
loop_
_entity_poly.entity_id
_entity_poly.type
_entity_poly.pdbx_seq_one_letter_code
_entity_poly.pdbx_strand_id
1 'polypeptide(L)'
;MSRNAKSGNKSKMGEATMKRRKLSAMSNKGSPATNDGDTPEELIAHFTTIPNKKNLYDALSGHARIVADGFLKNIDKNIRLPVPIPEKRRVKLDKDEDYIPAQYVKLENSEYVLVQAPSKANQRELWRLVWQDQIKVMICLCTEEQMSASDDAKCFPYFPNEANQTKEIETKKGKLVVTCKAKESTSCMYHKYELEVTMTEAEGTSEEKKPDEELSGSVAGKVLPITLFHMYGWPQKPENSKDPFDMSHNVALLCKEVFKAEMNVLRKSMENFVPPVLIQSMDAIGRSAVLWVCLMLYKDVEKRECFDVPELIKKVQKMRPGSLSTYHSFCFTFAVSLWIGKEANWMSDSECSSKLGELTKGYLDRKLNEQGVPII
;
A
#
# COMPACT_ATOMS: atom_id res chain seq x y z
N MET A 1 17.12 26.82 -84.27
CA MET A 1 15.79 26.43 -84.77
C MET A 1 15.66 24.92 -84.65
N SER A 2 14.59 24.46 -83.96
CA SER A 2 13.90 23.16 -84.13
C SER A 2 14.67 21.84 -83.92
N ARG A 3 14.16 20.72 -83.39
CA ARG A 3 13.05 20.24 -82.53
C ARG A 3 13.27 18.71 -82.52
N ASN A 4 13.01 18.02 -81.39
CA ASN A 4 12.57 16.60 -81.24
C ASN A 4 13.44 15.46 -81.84
N ALA A 5 13.54 14.23 -81.35
CA ALA A 5 12.88 13.47 -80.29
C ALA A 5 13.60 12.11 -80.05
N LYS A 6 13.36 11.53 -78.85
CA LYS A 6 13.20 10.10 -78.48
C LYS A 6 14.31 9.06 -78.77
N SER A 7 14.80 8.44 -77.68
CA SER A 7 14.43 7.08 -77.20
C SER A 7 15.62 6.40 -76.54
N GLY A 8 15.36 5.73 -75.40
CA GLY A 8 16.41 5.09 -74.58
C GLY A 8 16.59 3.60 -74.83
N ASN A 9 17.70 3.04 -74.35
CA ASN A 9 17.71 1.82 -73.54
C ASN A 9 19.08 1.54 -72.89
N LYS A 10 19.02 1.20 -71.59
CA LYS A 10 19.84 0.25 -70.80
C LYS A 10 21.33 0.01 -71.08
N SER A 11 22.15 0.16 -70.02
CA SER A 11 23.12 -0.84 -69.54
C SER A 11 23.57 -0.44 -68.11
N LYS A 12 23.25 -1.25 -67.09
CA LYS A 12 24.02 -2.35 -66.45
C LYS A 12 25.06 -1.88 -65.42
N MET A 13 24.88 -2.46 -64.23
CA MET A 13 25.58 -2.33 -62.95
C MET A 13 27.06 -2.73 -62.95
N GLY A 14 27.75 -2.17 -61.95
CA GLY A 14 28.82 -2.78 -61.16
C GLY A 14 30.17 -2.12 -61.34
N GLU A 15 30.96 -1.77 -60.33
CA GLU A 15 30.85 -1.63 -58.87
C GLU A 15 32.17 -0.95 -58.42
N ALA A 16 32.31 -0.60 -57.13
CA ALA A 16 33.50 -0.06 -56.43
C ALA A 16 33.71 1.48 -56.55
N THR A 17 34.03 2.25 -55.51
CA THR A 17 34.64 1.94 -54.21
C THR A 17 34.41 3.10 -53.21
N MET A 18 34.25 2.72 -51.94
CA MET A 18 34.69 3.37 -50.68
C MET A 18 34.53 4.88 -50.36
N LYS A 19 34.01 5.03 -49.13
CA LYS A 19 34.39 5.92 -48.00
C LYS A 19 33.56 7.18 -47.73
N ARG A 20 32.98 7.15 -46.52
CA ARG A 20 33.10 8.10 -45.39
C ARG A 20 31.74 8.55 -44.82
N ARG A 21 31.50 8.08 -43.59
CA ARG A 21 30.65 8.59 -42.49
C ARG A 21 29.57 9.63 -42.83
N LYS A 22 28.32 9.28 -42.53
CA LYS A 22 27.29 10.24 -42.14
C LYS A 22 26.65 9.84 -40.81
N LEU A 23 26.73 10.76 -39.86
CA LEU A 23 25.71 10.96 -38.84
C LEU A 23 24.47 11.56 -39.53
N SER A 24 23.30 10.96 -39.30
CA SER A 24 21.99 11.58 -39.54
C SER A 24 21.05 11.00 -38.48
N ALA A 25 20.64 11.77 -37.49
CA ALA A 25 19.57 12.77 -37.55
C ALA A 25 18.22 12.14 -37.94
N MET A 26 17.34 12.13 -36.94
CA MET A 26 16.02 11.54 -36.86
C MET A 26 15.09 11.98 -38.00
N SER A 27 14.36 11.01 -38.55
CA SER A 27 13.17 11.25 -39.37
C SER A 27 11.98 10.61 -38.68
N ASN A 28 11.06 11.47 -38.26
CA ASN A 28 9.73 11.18 -37.78
C ASN A 28 8.91 10.44 -38.87
N LYS A 29 8.35 9.27 -38.58
CA LYS A 29 7.24 8.67 -39.34
C LYS A 29 6.34 7.81 -38.46
N GLY A 30 5.11 8.28 -38.31
CA GLY A 30 3.90 7.45 -38.36
C GLY A 30 3.52 6.70 -37.10
N SER A 31 2.65 7.30 -36.29
CA SER A 31 1.83 6.58 -35.32
C SER A 31 0.88 5.60 -36.04
N PRO A 32 0.81 4.33 -35.63
CA PRO A 32 -0.41 3.56 -35.78
C PRO A 32 -1.25 3.75 -34.50
N ALA A 33 -2.44 4.32 -34.67
CA ALA A 33 -3.50 4.15 -33.70
C ALA A 33 -4.15 2.79 -33.98
N THR A 34 -4.14 1.89 -32.98
CA THR A 34 -5.28 1.06 -32.53
C THR A 34 -4.84 0.05 -31.46
N ASN A 35 -5.51 0.13 -30.31
CA ASN A 35 -6.04 -0.96 -29.48
C ASN A 35 -5.20 -2.25 -29.36
N ASP A 36 -4.34 -2.31 -28.36
CA ASP A 36 -4.49 -3.12 -27.15
C ASP A 36 -3.23 -2.88 -26.32
N GLY A 37 -3.38 -2.76 -24.99
CA GLY A 37 -2.23 -2.55 -24.11
C GLY A 37 -1.28 -3.74 -24.17
N ASP A 38 0.01 -3.47 -23.97
CA ASP A 38 1.04 -4.51 -23.92
C ASP A 38 0.62 -5.68 -23.02
N THR A 39 0.89 -6.88 -23.48
CA THR A 39 0.59 -8.10 -22.74
C THR A 39 1.41 -8.17 -21.45
N PRO A 40 0.95 -8.91 -20.43
CA PRO A 40 1.70 -9.07 -19.18
C PRO A 40 3.15 -9.56 -19.37
N GLU A 41 3.41 -10.34 -20.42
CA GLU A 41 4.75 -10.82 -20.78
C GLU A 41 5.65 -9.69 -21.32
N GLU A 42 5.12 -8.81 -22.15
CA GLU A 42 5.84 -7.64 -22.67
C GLU A 42 6.13 -6.63 -21.56
N LEU A 43 5.20 -6.46 -20.61
CA LEU A 43 5.38 -5.61 -19.44
C LEU A 43 6.47 -6.15 -18.51
N ILE A 44 6.52 -7.47 -18.27
CA ILE A 44 7.56 -8.13 -17.47
C ILE A 44 8.93 -8.04 -18.16
N ALA A 45 8.99 -8.24 -19.48
CA ALA A 45 10.21 -8.08 -20.25
C ALA A 45 10.74 -6.64 -20.16
N HIS A 46 9.86 -5.64 -20.24
CA HIS A 46 10.25 -4.24 -20.07
C HIS A 46 10.80 -3.95 -18.66
N PHE A 47 10.18 -4.52 -17.62
CA PHE A 47 10.64 -4.34 -16.23
C PHE A 47 12.01 -4.96 -15.93
N THR A 48 12.38 -6.06 -16.59
CA THR A 48 13.69 -6.71 -16.38
C THR A 48 14.86 -5.95 -17.01
N THR A 49 14.58 -5.02 -17.94
CA THR A 49 15.62 -4.24 -18.63
C THR A 49 15.98 -2.93 -17.95
N ILE A 50 15.26 -2.51 -16.89
CA ILE A 50 15.46 -1.21 -16.24
C ILE A 50 16.33 -1.37 -14.98
N PRO A 51 17.60 -0.93 -15.01
CA PRO A 51 18.58 -1.25 -13.97
C PRO A 51 18.45 -0.39 -12.70
N ASN A 52 17.55 0.60 -12.66
CA ASN A 52 17.48 1.55 -11.56
C ASN A 52 16.04 1.79 -11.09
N LYS A 53 15.78 1.65 -9.78
CA LYS A 53 14.44 1.82 -9.18
C LYS A 53 13.84 3.19 -9.47
N LYS A 54 14.65 4.26 -9.58
CA LYS A 54 14.19 5.60 -9.97
C LYS A 54 13.66 5.63 -11.42
N ASN A 55 14.31 4.92 -12.33
CA ASN A 55 13.92 4.83 -13.74
C ASN A 55 12.72 3.90 -13.95
N LEU A 56 12.48 2.95 -13.04
CA LEU A 56 11.25 2.14 -12.99
C LEU A 56 10.01 3.03 -12.79
N TYR A 57 10.13 4.07 -11.95
CA TYR A 57 9.05 5.03 -11.71
C TYR A 57 8.84 5.97 -12.90
N ASP A 58 9.90 6.41 -13.57
CA ASP A 58 9.81 7.21 -14.80
C ASP A 58 9.22 6.41 -15.97
N ALA A 59 9.41 5.09 -15.99
CA ALA A 59 8.77 4.20 -16.97
C ALA A 59 7.29 3.95 -16.66
N LEU A 60 6.89 3.88 -15.39
CA LEU A 60 5.48 3.82 -14.98
C LEU A 60 4.73 5.12 -15.34
N SER A 61 5.37 6.29 -15.22
CA SER A 61 4.76 7.57 -15.58
C SER A 61 4.75 7.83 -17.09
N GLY A 62 5.73 7.31 -17.83
CA GLY A 62 5.86 7.52 -19.28
C GLY A 62 4.83 6.79 -20.14
N HIS A 63 4.29 5.65 -19.66
CA HIS A 63 3.33 4.84 -20.42
C HIS A 63 2.08 4.40 -19.63
N ALA A 64 2.01 4.61 -18.31
CA ALA A 64 0.78 4.38 -17.54
C ALA A 64 0.15 5.70 -17.09
N ARG A 65 -1.08 5.94 -17.57
CA ARG A 65 -1.99 7.04 -17.20
C ARG A 65 -2.40 7.03 -15.72
N ILE A 66 -1.47 7.13 -14.77
CA ILE A 66 -1.81 7.38 -13.37
C ILE A 66 -1.97 8.90 -13.21
N VAL A 67 -3.22 9.38 -13.23
CA VAL A 67 -3.53 10.76 -12.83
C VAL A 67 -3.33 10.85 -11.32
N ALA A 68 -2.36 11.65 -10.88
CA ALA A 68 -1.90 11.72 -9.49
C ALA A 68 -1.59 13.17 -9.06
N ASP A 69 -2.37 14.13 -9.53
CA ASP A 69 -2.10 15.56 -9.35
C ASP A 69 -1.96 15.95 -7.87
N GLY A 70 -2.81 15.41 -6.98
CA GLY A 70 -2.70 15.65 -5.55
C GLY A 70 -1.39 15.15 -4.95
N PHE A 71 -0.92 13.98 -5.39
CA PHE A 71 0.39 13.43 -4.99
C PHE A 71 1.53 14.30 -5.54
N LEU A 72 1.51 14.64 -6.83
CA LEU A 72 2.57 15.43 -7.47
C LEU A 72 2.73 16.82 -6.83
N LYS A 73 1.62 17.47 -6.47
CA LYS A 73 1.64 18.78 -5.76
C LYS A 73 2.23 18.70 -4.35
N ASN A 74 2.33 17.52 -3.75
CA ASN A 74 2.80 17.33 -2.38
C ASN A 74 4.04 16.44 -2.29
N ILE A 75 4.69 16.13 -3.42
CA ILE A 75 5.87 15.27 -3.46
C ILE A 75 7.03 15.87 -2.66
N ASP A 76 7.24 17.19 -2.75
CA ASP A 76 8.30 17.92 -2.06
C ASP A 76 8.12 17.95 -0.54
N LYS A 77 6.89 17.70 -0.06
CA LYS A 77 6.59 17.57 1.36
C LYS A 77 6.85 16.15 1.88
N ASN A 78 7.11 15.19 1.00
CA ASN A 78 7.42 13.82 1.38
C ASN A 78 8.93 13.65 1.58
N ILE A 79 9.31 13.57 2.84
CA ILE A 79 10.69 13.31 3.28
C ILE A 79 11.09 11.83 3.23
N ARG A 80 10.12 10.93 3.01
CA ARG A 80 10.32 9.48 2.88
C ARG A 80 10.10 9.06 1.44
N LEU A 81 10.08 7.75 1.17
CA LEU A 81 9.80 7.22 -0.16
C LEU A 81 8.47 7.79 -0.69
N PRO A 82 8.50 8.59 -1.77
CA PRO A 82 7.28 9.18 -2.33
C PRO A 82 6.57 8.11 -3.16
N VAL A 83 5.49 7.55 -2.61
CA VAL A 83 4.70 6.53 -3.31
C VAL A 83 3.52 7.17 -4.04
N PRO A 84 3.43 7.05 -5.38
CA PRO A 84 2.33 7.61 -6.15
C PRO A 84 0.96 7.15 -5.65
N ILE A 85 0.00 8.08 -5.60
CA ILE A 85 -1.38 7.79 -5.23
C ILE A 85 -2.31 8.25 -6.36
N PRO A 86 -3.05 7.34 -7.02
CA PRO A 86 -4.01 7.73 -8.04
C PRO A 86 -5.07 8.68 -7.45
N GLU A 87 -5.37 9.77 -8.16
CA GLU A 87 -6.29 10.82 -7.72
C GLU A 87 -7.69 10.27 -7.39
N LYS A 88 -8.15 9.26 -8.14
CA LYS A 88 -9.44 8.60 -7.92
C LYS A 88 -9.53 7.79 -6.62
N ARG A 89 -8.39 7.48 -6.00
CA ARG A 89 -8.30 6.62 -4.81
C ARG A 89 -7.62 7.29 -3.62
N ARG A 90 -7.08 8.50 -3.77
CA ARG A 90 -6.50 9.21 -2.64
C ARG A 90 -7.56 9.54 -1.61
N VAL A 91 -7.17 9.55 -0.34
CA VAL A 91 -7.99 10.12 0.72
C VAL A 91 -8.09 11.64 0.52
N LYS A 92 -9.30 12.18 0.68
CA LYS A 92 -9.56 13.62 0.72
C LYS A 92 -10.11 13.96 2.10
N LEU A 93 -9.41 14.83 2.82
CA LEU A 93 -9.78 15.25 4.16
C LEU A 93 -10.70 16.46 4.10
N ASP A 94 -11.93 16.27 4.55
CA ASP A 94 -12.99 17.27 4.56
C ASP A 94 -13.12 18.01 3.21
N LYS A 95 -13.60 19.25 3.23
CA LYS A 95 -13.61 20.17 2.08
C LYS A 95 -12.28 20.91 1.88
N ASP A 96 -11.31 20.69 2.78
CA ASP A 96 -10.05 21.45 2.83
C ASP A 96 -8.98 20.94 1.87
N GLU A 97 -9.20 19.77 1.27
CA GLU A 97 -8.27 19.07 0.37
C GLU A 97 -6.85 18.85 0.93
N ASP A 98 -6.69 18.87 2.26
CA ASP A 98 -5.40 18.62 2.91
C ASP A 98 -4.86 17.25 2.50
N TYR A 99 -3.58 17.21 2.12
CA TYR A 99 -2.95 16.02 1.58
C TYR A 99 -2.46 15.10 2.69
N ILE A 100 -2.94 13.86 2.67
CA ILE A 100 -2.39 12.76 3.43
C ILE A 100 -1.95 11.66 2.45
N PRO A 101 -0.77 11.04 2.63
CA PRO A 101 -0.30 9.94 1.79
C PRO A 101 -1.06 8.63 2.10
N ALA A 102 -2.36 8.64 1.82
CA ALA A 102 -3.28 7.54 2.05
C ALA A 102 -4.13 7.23 0.81
N GLN A 103 -4.43 5.96 0.61
CA GLN A 103 -5.22 5.45 -0.51
C GLN A 103 -6.34 4.53 -0.02
N TYR A 104 -7.56 4.77 -0.48
CA TYR A 104 -8.63 3.78 -0.41
C TYR A 104 -8.35 2.62 -1.35
N VAL A 105 -8.48 1.40 -0.83
CA VAL A 105 -8.42 0.17 -1.62
C VAL A 105 -9.58 -0.72 -1.25
N LYS A 106 -10.12 -1.43 -2.24
CA LYS A 106 -11.29 -2.28 -2.06
C LYS A 106 -11.10 -3.57 -2.83
N LEU A 107 -11.13 -4.69 -2.13
CA LEU A 107 -11.21 -6.00 -2.76
C LEU A 107 -12.51 -6.66 -2.30
N GLU A 108 -13.31 -7.09 -3.28
CA GLU A 108 -14.67 -7.60 -3.03
C GLU A 108 -15.51 -6.59 -2.24
N ASN A 109 -16.11 -7.02 -1.14
CA ASN A 109 -16.91 -6.19 -0.24
C ASN A 109 -16.11 -5.63 0.94
N SER A 110 -14.77 -5.71 0.89
CA SER A 110 -13.89 -5.27 1.98
C SER A 110 -13.13 -4.01 1.60
N GLU A 111 -13.33 -2.95 2.37
CA GLU A 111 -12.68 -1.65 2.16
C GLU A 111 -11.57 -1.43 3.19
N TYR A 112 -10.45 -0.90 2.71
CA TYR A 112 -9.27 -0.61 3.52
C TYR A 112 -8.72 0.78 3.16
N VAL A 113 -8.00 1.37 4.11
CA VAL A 113 -7.18 2.55 3.87
C VAL A 113 -5.72 2.20 4.11
N LEU A 114 -4.91 2.25 3.06
CA LEU A 114 -3.46 2.10 3.18
C LEU A 114 -2.85 3.49 3.37
N VAL A 115 -2.14 3.71 4.47
CA VAL A 115 -1.59 5.03 4.81
C VAL A 115 -0.12 4.95 5.18
N GLN A 116 0.67 5.90 4.67
CA GLN A 116 2.06 6.04 5.06
C GLN A 116 2.15 6.49 6.52
N ALA A 117 3.18 6.04 7.24
CA ALA A 117 3.48 6.47 8.60
C ALA A 117 3.36 8.00 8.71
N PRO A 118 2.65 8.55 9.71
CA PRO A 118 2.60 9.99 9.87
C PRO A 118 3.98 10.54 10.29
N SER A 119 4.29 11.75 9.86
CA SER A 119 5.33 12.60 10.44
C SER A 119 4.70 13.53 11.50
N LYS A 120 5.53 14.30 12.21
CA LYS A 120 5.03 15.30 13.14
C LYS A 120 4.11 16.32 12.46
N ALA A 121 4.40 16.67 11.22
CA ALA A 121 3.67 17.66 10.44
C ALA A 121 2.28 17.20 9.98
N ASN A 122 2.06 15.89 9.79
CA ASN A 122 0.82 15.36 9.22
C ASN A 122 0.07 14.34 10.11
N GLN A 123 0.50 14.15 11.36
CA GLN A 123 -0.17 13.23 12.30
C GLN A 123 -1.62 13.64 12.58
N ARG A 124 -1.92 14.94 12.53
CA ARG A 124 -3.28 15.46 12.71
C ARG A 124 -4.20 15.00 11.59
N GLU A 125 -3.71 15.02 10.36
CA GLU A 125 -4.42 14.61 9.15
C GLU A 125 -4.79 13.12 9.22
N LEU A 126 -3.94 12.28 9.82
CA LEU A 126 -4.28 10.87 10.09
C LEU A 126 -5.45 10.74 11.06
N TRP A 127 -5.47 11.50 12.16
CA TRP A 127 -6.60 11.46 13.10
C TRP A 127 -7.89 12.04 12.52
N ARG A 128 -7.78 13.03 11.64
CA ARG A 128 -8.93 13.54 10.87
C ARG A 128 -9.51 12.47 9.95
N LEU A 129 -8.68 11.71 9.24
CA LEU A 129 -9.10 10.54 8.46
C LEU A 129 -9.82 9.52 9.35
N VAL A 130 -9.21 9.15 10.47
CA VAL A 130 -9.76 8.18 11.43
C VAL A 130 -11.15 8.60 11.90
N TRP A 131 -11.31 9.88 12.26
CA TRP A 131 -12.59 10.42 12.68
C TRP A 131 -13.60 10.51 11.53
N GLN A 132 -13.24 11.11 10.39
CA GLN A 132 -14.11 11.29 9.23
C GLN A 132 -14.73 9.97 8.77
N ASP A 133 -13.90 8.94 8.61
CA ASP A 133 -14.32 7.66 8.04
C ASP A 133 -14.74 6.64 9.10
N GLN A 134 -14.84 7.09 10.37
CA GLN A 134 -15.28 6.28 11.50
C GLN A 134 -14.46 4.98 11.63
N ILE A 135 -13.14 5.06 11.42
CA ILE A 135 -12.25 3.90 11.48
C ILE A 135 -12.31 3.27 12.87
N LYS A 136 -12.68 1.99 12.95
CA LYS A 136 -12.79 1.22 14.21
C LYS A 136 -11.67 0.20 14.41
N VAL A 137 -10.95 -0.15 13.34
CA VAL A 137 -9.81 -1.08 13.38
C VAL A 137 -8.61 -0.44 12.70
N MET A 138 -7.51 -0.33 13.43
CA MET A 138 -6.26 0.26 12.96
C MET A 138 -5.11 -0.73 13.13
N ILE A 139 -4.20 -0.76 12.16
CA ILE A 139 -2.98 -1.55 12.24
C ILE A 139 -1.78 -0.64 12.00
N CYS A 140 -0.87 -0.57 12.97
CA CYS A 140 0.43 0.08 12.87
C CYS A 140 1.50 -1.01 12.67
N LEU A 141 2.23 -0.95 11.56
CA LEU A 141 3.31 -1.89 11.21
C LEU A 141 4.69 -1.23 11.31
N CYS A 142 4.82 -0.10 12.01
CA CYS A 142 6.11 0.52 12.30
C CYS A 142 6.77 -0.17 13.49
N THR A 143 8.05 -0.53 13.37
CA THR A 143 8.82 -1.06 14.50
C THR A 143 9.15 0.02 15.51
N GLU A 144 9.64 -0.37 16.70
CA GLU A 144 10.11 0.59 17.70
C GLU A 144 11.20 1.51 17.13
N GLU A 145 12.15 0.95 16.37
CA GLU A 145 13.25 1.72 15.78
C GLU A 145 12.77 2.67 14.68
N GLN A 146 11.60 2.40 14.09
CA GLN A 146 10.96 3.22 13.07
C GLN A 146 10.07 4.31 13.68
N MET A 147 9.94 4.40 15.00
CA MET A 147 9.19 5.46 15.67
C MET A 147 10.12 6.49 16.32
N SER A 148 9.80 7.78 16.17
CA SER A 148 10.51 8.88 16.82
C SER A 148 9.67 10.16 16.85
N ALA A 149 9.75 10.91 17.96
CA ALA A 149 9.14 12.25 18.07
C ALA A 149 10.03 13.38 17.53
N SER A 150 11.32 13.10 17.29
CA SER A 150 12.34 14.09 16.90
C SER A 150 12.90 13.90 15.49
N ASP A 151 12.71 12.72 14.89
CA ASP A 151 13.19 12.39 13.55
C ASP A 151 12.00 12.27 12.61
N ASP A 152 11.81 13.27 11.75
CA ASP A 152 10.68 13.29 10.83
C ASP A 152 10.78 12.16 9.77
N ALA A 153 11.98 11.62 9.49
CA ALA A 153 12.13 10.45 8.62
C ALA A 153 11.53 9.17 9.22
N LYS A 154 11.21 9.17 10.52
CA LYS A 154 10.55 8.08 11.25
C LYS A 154 9.08 8.39 11.56
N CYS A 155 8.32 7.35 11.87
CA CYS A 155 6.93 7.47 12.26
C CYS A 155 6.80 8.27 13.56
N PHE A 156 5.98 9.31 13.55
CA PHE A 156 5.67 10.05 14.77
C PHE A 156 4.88 9.16 15.74
N PRO A 157 5.12 9.16 17.06
CA PRO A 157 4.31 8.42 18.04
C PRO A 157 2.96 9.11 18.25
N TYR A 158 2.04 8.87 17.30
CA TYR A 158 0.80 9.63 17.12
C TYR A 158 -0.37 9.16 18.00
N PHE A 159 -0.28 8.00 18.65
CA PHE A 159 -1.31 7.45 19.54
C PHE A 159 -0.79 7.29 20.98
N PRO A 160 -1.65 7.41 22.01
CA PRO A 160 -1.27 7.10 23.38
C PRO A 160 -0.97 5.60 23.51
N ASN A 161 0.19 5.27 24.10
CA ASN A 161 0.73 3.91 24.13
C ASN A 161 0.78 3.31 25.54
N GLU A 162 0.23 4.01 26.54
CA GLU A 162 0.09 3.55 27.92
C GLU A 162 -1.36 3.66 28.38
N ALA A 163 -1.81 2.78 29.27
CA ALA A 163 -3.18 2.79 29.78
C ALA A 163 -3.50 4.10 30.50
N ASN A 164 -4.68 4.65 30.26
CA ASN A 164 -5.17 5.95 30.72
C ASN A 164 -4.38 7.17 30.20
N GLN A 165 -3.46 6.99 29.26
CA GLN A 165 -2.80 8.10 28.59
C GLN A 165 -3.73 8.71 27.54
N THR A 166 -3.72 10.04 27.47
CA THR A 166 -4.47 10.82 26.49
C THR A 166 -3.52 11.63 25.61
N LYS A 167 -3.87 11.77 24.33
CA LYS A 167 -3.26 12.71 23.39
C LYS A 167 -4.33 13.60 22.79
N GLU A 168 -4.00 14.88 22.72
CA GLU A 168 -4.88 15.91 22.19
C GLU A 168 -4.39 16.35 20.81
N ILE A 169 -5.30 16.44 19.86
CA ILE A 169 -5.03 16.81 18.48
C ILE A 169 -5.96 17.98 18.12
N GLU A 170 -5.37 19.17 18.02
CA GLU A 170 -6.07 20.36 17.56
C GLU A 170 -6.45 20.23 16.09
N THR A 171 -7.69 20.54 15.74
CA THR A 171 -8.21 20.56 14.37
C THR A 171 -8.94 21.89 14.11
N LYS A 172 -9.23 22.22 12.85
CA LYS A 172 -10.02 23.42 12.53
C LYS A 172 -11.46 23.36 13.07
N LYS A 173 -11.99 22.15 13.29
CA LYS A 173 -13.39 21.90 13.71
C LYS A 173 -13.52 21.73 15.24
N GLY A 174 -12.44 21.88 15.98
CA GLY A 174 -12.37 21.54 17.40
C GLY A 174 -11.20 20.61 17.69
N LYS A 175 -11.27 19.90 18.80
CA LYS A 175 -10.16 19.13 19.35
C LYS A 175 -10.52 17.66 19.46
N LEU A 176 -9.70 16.82 18.84
CA LEU A 176 -9.77 15.37 18.99
C LEU A 176 -8.98 14.94 20.22
N VAL A 177 -9.61 14.15 21.08
CA VAL A 177 -9.00 13.61 22.29
C VAL A 177 -8.95 12.10 22.15
N VAL A 178 -7.73 11.56 22.02
CA VAL A 178 -7.48 10.12 21.88
C VAL A 178 -7.01 9.59 23.22
N THR A 179 -7.74 8.66 23.82
CA THR A 179 -7.41 8.05 25.10
C THR A 179 -7.17 6.56 24.94
N CYS A 180 -6.06 6.05 25.48
CA CYS A 180 -5.81 4.62 25.58
C CYS A 180 -6.48 4.08 26.84
N LYS A 181 -7.48 3.22 26.67
CA LYS A 181 -8.24 2.59 27.78
C LYS A 181 -7.53 1.34 28.28
N ALA A 182 -7.00 0.54 27.36
CA ALA A 182 -6.27 -0.68 27.68
C ALA A 182 -5.14 -0.94 26.69
N LYS A 183 -4.09 -1.60 27.17
CA LYS A 183 -2.95 -2.11 26.40
C LYS A 183 -2.74 -3.57 26.79
N GLU A 184 -2.81 -4.44 25.80
CA GLU A 184 -2.53 -5.87 25.93
C GLU A 184 -1.24 -6.18 25.17
N SER A 185 -0.23 -6.65 25.89
CA SER A 185 1.00 -7.18 25.29
C SER A 185 0.78 -8.64 24.91
N THR A 186 1.08 -8.99 23.67
CA THR A 186 1.01 -10.37 23.20
C THR A 186 2.40 -10.96 23.06
N SER A 187 2.52 -12.28 23.18
CA SER A 187 3.78 -13.00 22.91
C SER A 187 4.20 -12.93 21.43
N CYS A 188 3.33 -12.41 20.56
CA CYS A 188 3.48 -12.44 19.11
C CYS A 188 4.11 -11.16 18.54
N MET A 189 4.85 -10.38 19.36
CA MET A 189 5.55 -9.15 18.94
C MET A 189 4.62 -8.04 18.42
N TYR A 190 3.37 -8.05 18.88
CA TYR A 190 2.45 -6.93 18.71
C TYR A 190 1.73 -6.58 20.02
N HIS A 191 1.33 -5.33 20.14
CA HIS A 191 0.41 -4.86 21.18
C HIS A 191 -0.99 -4.67 20.60
N LYS A 192 -2.01 -4.93 21.41
CA LYS A 192 -3.39 -4.54 21.13
C LYS A 192 -3.79 -3.41 22.07
N TYR A 193 -4.32 -2.33 21.52
CA TYR A 193 -4.78 -1.17 22.24
C TYR A 193 -6.28 -1.00 22.05
N GLU A 194 -6.96 -0.68 23.15
CA GLU A 194 -8.34 -0.19 23.11
C GLU A 194 -8.28 1.33 23.25
N LEU A 195 -8.54 2.03 22.16
CA LEU A 195 -8.54 3.49 22.11
C LEU A 195 -9.96 4.01 22.06
N GLU A 196 -10.14 5.20 22.62
CA GLU A 196 -11.38 5.96 22.57
C GLU A 196 -11.07 7.35 22.01
N VAL A 197 -11.78 7.74 20.96
CA VAL A 197 -11.65 9.07 20.36
C VAL A 197 -12.94 9.85 20.60
N THR A 198 -12.80 11.06 21.11
CA THR A 198 -13.90 12.03 21.25
C THR A 198 -13.53 13.33 20.56
N MET A 199 -14.54 14.05 20.09
CA MET A 199 -14.38 15.40 19.53
C MET A 199 -15.06 16.40 20.46
N THR A 200 -14.34 17.44 20.85
CA THR A 200 -14.91 18.62 21.48
C THR A 200 -14.98 19.74 20.45
N GLU A 201 -16.17 20.29 20.21
CA GLU A 201 -16.36 21.41 19.28
C GLU A 201 -15.63 22.67 19.77
N ALA A 202 -15.17 23.51 18.85
CA ALA A 202 -14.57 24.79 19.20
C ALA A 202 -15.66 25.76 19.70
N GLU A 203 -15.43 26.42 20.84
CA GLU A 203 -16.28 27.51 21.30
C GLU A 203 -16.22 28.67 20.27
N GLY A 204 -17.25 28.84 19.43
CA GLY A 204 -17.41 30.07 18.62
C GLY A 204 -17.88 29.95 17.17
N THR A 205 -18.18 28.78 16.61
CA THR A 205 -18.80 28.68 15.26
C THR A 205 -20.26 28.22 15.35
N SER A 206 -21.11 29.06 15.92
CA SER A 206 -22.54 29.00 15.66
C SER A 206 -22.81 29.62 14.28
N GLU A 207 -22.65 28.83 13.21
CA GLU A 207 -23.27 29.18 11.93
C GLU A 207 -24.80 29.00 12.10
N GLU A 208 -25.56 30.05 11.82
CA GLU A 208 -27.02 30.03 11.81
C GLU A 208 -27.52 28.88 10.91
N LYS A 209 -28.10 27.84 11.52
CA LYS A 209 -28.76 26.76 10.77
C LYS A 209 -29.97 27.34 10.03
N LYS A 210 -29.96 27.24 8.69
CA LYS A 210 -31.18 27.34 7.88
C LYS A 210 -32.13 26.19 8.25
N PRO A 211 -33.45 26.42 8.37
CA PRO A 211 -34.36 25.49 9.01
C PRO A 211 -34.94 24.40 8.09
N ASP A 212 -34.19 23.87 7.12
CA ASP A 212 -34.71 22.79 6.25
C ASP A 212 -33.59 21.81 5.83
N GLU A 213 -33.16 20.96 6.76
CA GLU A 213 -32.53 19.65 6.49
C GLU A 213 -32.44 18.88 7.83
N GLU A 214 -33.58 18.39 8.32
CA GLU A 214 -33.59 17.39 9.39
C GLU A 214 -33.31 16.00 8.80
N LEU A 215 -32.04 15.61 8.77
CA LEU A 215 -31.67 14.21 8.98
C LEU A 215 -30.27 14.11 9.63
N SER A 216 -30.25 13.45 10.80
CA SER A 216 -29.12 12.96 11.59
C SER A 216 -28.52 13.90 12.66
N GLY A 217 -28.87 13.57 13.91
CA GLY A 217 -27.95 13.43 15.05
C GLY A 217 -27.18 14.65 15.54
N SER A 218 -27.55 15.12 16.74
CA SER A 218 -26.72 15.96 17.62
C SER A 218 -25.26 15.48 17.70
N VAL A 219 -24.30 16.36 17.38
CA VAL A 219 -22.85 16.05 17.26
C VAL A 219 -22.12 16.10 18.61
N ALA A 220 -22.70 16.68 19.65
CA ALA A 220 -22.14 16.68 21.00
C ALA A 220 -22.26 15.29 21.66
N GLY A 221 -21.13 14.62 21.89
CA GLY A 221 -21.06 13.38 22.68
C GLY A 221 -20.79 12.08 21.91
N LYS A 222 -20.41 12.13 20.62
CA LYS A 222 -20.07 10.91 19.88
C LYS A 222 -18.71 10.36 20.34
N VAL A 223 -18.68 9.12 20.77
CA VAL A 223 -17.48 8.38 21.15
C VAL A 223 -17.15 7.37 20.06
N LEU A 224 -15.93 7.40 19.52
CA LEU A 224 -15.44 6.43 18.54
C LEU A 224 -14.48 5.44 19.21
N PRO A 225 -14.93 4.20 19.51
CA PRO A 225 -14.03 3.15 19.99
C PRO A 225 -13.20 2.58 18.84
N ILE A 226 -11.91 2.37 19.09
CA ILE A 226 -10.95 1.85 18.11
C ILE A 226 -10.15 0.72 18.73
N THR A 227 -10.04 -0.40 18.02
CA THR A 227 -9.05 -1.44 18.30
C THR A 227 -7.82 -1.20 17.42
N LEU A 228 -6.68 -0.86 18.04
CA LEU A 228 -5.41 -0.66 17.34
C LEU A 228 -4.47 -1.84 17.60
N PHE A 229 -3.93 -2.42 16.54
CA PHE A 229 -2.88 -3.43 16.61
C PHE A 229 -1.55 -2.81 16.19
N HIS A 230 -0.51 -2.91 17.02
CA HIS A 230 0.82 -2.40 16.71
C HIS A 230 1.85 -3.53 16.68
N MET A 231 2.23 -3.95 15.48
CA MET A 231 3.28 -4.95 15.26
C MET A 231 4.64 -4.27 15.28
N TYR A 232 5.26 -4.23 16.46
CA TYR A 232 6.49 -3.49 16.72
C TYR A 232 7.75 -4.31 16.42
N GLY A 233 7.66 -5.65 16.35
CA GLY A 233 8.81 -6.53 16.16
C GLY A 233 9.01 -7.08 14.75
N TRP A 234 8.33 -6.56 13.71
CA TRP A 234 8.52 -7.05 12.33
C TRP A 234 9.68 -6.30 11.65
N PRO A 235 10.89 -6.88 11.52
CA PRO A 235 12.06 -6.17 11.01
C PRO A 235 11.91 -5.79 9.53
N GLN A 236 12.67 -4.80 9.06
CA GLN A 236 12.64 -4.37 7.65
C GLN A 236 13.48 -5.28 6.76
N LYS A 237 14.54 -5.87 7.32
CA LYS A 237 15.39 -6.85 6.66
C LYS A 237 15.67 -8.01 7.61
N PRO A 238 15.77 -9.25 7.11
CA PRO A 238 16.07 -10.42 7.93
C PRO A 238 17.56 -10.52 8.32
N GLU A 239 18.33 -9.43 8.31
CA GLU A 239 19.82 -9.43 8.39
C GLU A 239 20.39 -10.17 9.62
N ASN A 240 19.60 -10.37 10.68
CA ASN A 240 20.02 -11.05 11.90
C ASN A 240 19.33 -12.41 12.15
N SER A 241 18.42 -12.85 11.28
CA SER A 241 17.70 -14.11 11.44
C SER A 241 18.25 -15.20 10.53
N LYS A 242 18.41 -16.41 11.07
CA LYS A 242 18.75 -17.60 10.28
C LYS A 242 17.59 -18.02 9.37
N ASP A 243 16.38 -17.59 9.69
CA ASP A 243 15.18 -17.85 8.90
C ASP A 243 14.66 -16.53 8.29
N PRO A 244 14.68 -16.37 6.95
CA PRO A 244 14.19 -15.15 6.29
C PRO A 244 12.69 -14.89 6.51
N PHE A 245 11.95 -15.87 7.05
CA PHE A 245 10.50 -15.81 7.28
C PHE A 245 10.11 -16.02 8.75
N ASP A 246 11.02 -15.83 9.71
CA ASP A 246 10.78 -16.04 11.15
C ASP A 246 9.51 -15.35 11.68
N MET A 247 9.22 -14.13 11.22
CA MET A 247 8.04 -13.36 11.63
C MET A 247 6.74 -13.76 10.93
N SER A 248 6.76 -14.73 10.02
CA SER A 248 5.59 -15.09 9.23
C SER A 248 4.45 -15.67 10.08
N HIS A 249 4.76 -16.44 11.13
CA HIS A 249 3.73 -16.97 12.04
C HIS A 249 3.08 -15.85 12.86
N ASN A 250 3.90 -14.95 13.42
CA ASN A 250 3.43 -13.79 14.17
C ASN A 250 2.47 -12.91 13.34
N VAL A 251 2.80 -12.69 12.06
CA VAL A 251 1.93 -11.94 11.14
C VAL A 251 0.63 -12.69 10.86
N ALA A 252 0.66 -14.02 10.73
CA ALA A 252 -0.57 -14.82 10.59
C ALA A 252 -1.47 -14.74 11.83
N LEU A 253 -0.89 -14.78 13.03
CA LEU A 253 -1.61 -14.61 14.30
C LEU A 253 -2.19 -13.20 14.43
N LEU A 254 -1.48 -12.17 13.99
CA LEU A 254 -2.04 -10.82 13.89
C LEU A 254 -3.23 -10.77 12.92
N CYS A 255 -3.13 -11.39 11.74
CA CYS A 255 -4.23 -11.41 10.76
C CYS A 255 -5.50 -12.02 11.36
N LYS A 256 -5.37 -13.10 12.14
CA LYS A 256 -6.48 -13.75 12.86
C LYS A 256 -7.17 -12.79 13.83
N GLU A 257 -6.40 -12.05 14.64
CA GLU A 257 -6.97 -11.12 15.61
C GLU A 257 -7.57 -9.87 14.94
N VAL A 258 -6.96 -9.35 13.88
CA VAL A 258 -7.52 -8.27 13.07
C VAL A 258 -8.83 -8.70 12.43
N PHE A 259 -8.90 -9.91 11.85
CA PHE A 259 -10.13 -10.47 11.29
C PHE A 259 -11.23 -10.57 12.35
N LYS A 260 -10.93 -11.08 13.56
CA LYS A 260 -11.90 -11.12 14.66
C LYS A 260 -12.41 -9.72 15.03
N ALA A 261 -11.53 -8.73 15.11
CA ALA A 261 -11.90 -7.34 15.40
C ALA A 261 -12.81 -6.76 14.31
N GLU A 262 -12.47 -6.97 13.04
CA GLU A 262 -13.28 -6.56 11.89
C GLU A 262 -14.66 -7.23 11.91
N MET A 263 -14.74 -8.54 12.15
CA MET A 263 -16.02 -9.25 12.25
C MET A 263 -16.86 -8.77 13.43
N ASN A 264 -16.24 -8.39 14.55
CA ASN A 264 -16.95 -7.81 15.69
C ASN A 264 -17.53 -6.43 15.36
N VAL A 265 -16.83 -5.62 14.57
CA VAL A 265 -17.36 -4.36 14.05
C VAL A 265 -18.54 -4.62 13.12
N LEU A 266 -18.40 -5.56 12.17
CA LEU A 266 -19.47 -5.92 11.23
C LEU A 266 -20.74 -6.40 11.93
N ARG A 267 -20.63 -7.29 12.92
CA ARG A 267 -21.79 -7.81 13.68
C ARG A 267 -22.53 -6.74 14.47
N LYS A 268 -21.83 -5.68 14.88
CA LYS A 268 -22.40 -4.55 15.63
C LYS A 268 -22.86 -3.41 14.73
N SER A 269 -22.47 -3.42 13.45
CA SER A 269 -22.91 -2.40 12.51
C SER A 269 -24.36 -2.67 12.13
N MET A 270 -25.28 -1.82 12.60
CA MET A 270 -26.69 -1.85 12.20
C MET A 270 -26.96 -1.02 10.94
N GLU A 271 -25.93 -0.40 10.38
CA GLU A 271 -26.03 0.56 9.29
C GLU A 271 -25.60 -0.05 7.95
N ASN A 272 -26.08 0.54 6.84
CA ASN A 272 -25.64 0.26 5.47
C ASN A 272 -24.16 0.66 5.21
N PHE A 273 -23.41 1.03 6.26
CA PHE A 273 -22.03 1.47 6.20
C PHE A 273 -21.14 0.54 7.02
N VAL A 274 -20.08 0.06 6.38
CA VAL A 274 -19.00 -0.69 7.02
C VAL A 274 -17.76 0.21 6.99
N PRO A 275 -17.25 0.67 8.15
CA PRO A 275 -16.06 1.51 8.16
C PRO A 275 -14.85 0.71 7.68
N PRO A 276 -13.95 1.32 6.88
CA PRO A 276 -12.79 0.63 6.36
C PRO A 276 -11.78 0.30 7.46
N VAL A 277 -10.97 -0.73 7.22
CA VAL A 277 -9.83 -1.06 8.09
C VAL A 277 -8.60 -0.26 7.67
N LEU A 278 -7.96 0.43 8.61
CA LEU A 278 -6.78 1.26 8.31
C LEU A 278 -5.49 0.45 8.54
N ILE A 279 -4.65 0.35 7.50
CA ILE A 279 -3.36 -0.34 7.55
C ILE A 279 -2.23 0.68 7.31
N GLN A 280 -1.44 0.93 8.34
CA GLN A 280 -0.34 1.87 8.34
C GLN A 280 1.01 1.15 8.34
N SER A 281 1.90 1.50 7.40
CA SER A 281 3.33 1.12 7.44
C SER A 281 4.20 2.30 6.97
N MET A 282 5.53 2.13 6.95
CA MET A 282 6.46 3.22 6.59
C MET A 282 6.27 3.79 5.17
N ASP A 283 5.84 2.96 4.22
CA ASP A 283 5.65 3.33 2.80
C ASP A 283 4.25 3.01 2.25
N ALA A 284 3.43 2.28 3.03
CA ALA A 284 2.10 1.81 2.63
C ALA A 284 2.08 0.90 1.38
N ILE A 285 3.22 0.28 1.01
CA ILE A 285 3.34 -0.66 -0.11
C ILE A 285 4.11 -1.94 0.22
N GLY A 286 4.97 -1.94 1.23
CA GLY A 286 5.69 -3.12 1.72
C GLY A 286 4.82 -3.95 2.66
N ARG A 287 5.03 -3.81 3.97
CA ARG A 287 4.31 -4.58 5.01
C ARG A 287 2.79 -4.41 4.93
N SER A 288 2.31 -3.20 4.60
CA SER A 288 0.88 -2.96 4.41
C SER A 288 0.27 -3.85 3.33
N ALA A 289 0.99 -4.07 2.22
CA ALA A 289 0.48 -4.92 1.13
C ALA A 289 0.53 -6.40 1.48
N VAL A 290 1.59 -6.85 2.16
CA VAL A 290 1.67 -8.21 2.72
C VAL A 290 0.46 -8.46 3.63
N LEU A 291 0.24 -7.57 4.61
CA LEU A 291 -0.87 -7.71 5.54
C LEU A 291 -2.21 -7.69 4.82
N TRP A 292 -2.39 -6.79 3.84
CA TRP A 292 -3.65 -6.69 3.10
C TRP A 292 -3.96 -7.98 2.32
N VAL A 293 -2.97 -8.57 1.62
CA VAL A 293 -3.14 -9.88 0.97
C VAL A 293 -3.52 -10.94 2.00
N CYS A 294 -2.83 -10.99 3.13
CA CYS A 294 -3.07 -11.99 4.16
C CYS A 294 -4.45 -11.83 4.83
N LEU A 295 -4.95 -10.61 5.01
CA LEU A 295 -6.30 -10.36 5.52
C LEU A 295 -7.39 -10.80 4.54
N MET A 296 -7.18 -10.57 3.23
CA MET A 296 -8.09 -11.09 2.20
C MET A 296 -8.07 -12.62 2.16
N LEU A 297 -6.88 -13.22 2.19
CA LEU A 297 -6.75 -14.68 2.26
C LEU A 297 -7.44 -15.26 3.50
N TYR A 298 -7.29 -14.62 4.66
CA TYR A 298 -7.93 -15.09 5.90
C TYR A 298 -9.46 -15.12 5.75
N LYS A 299 -10.05 -14.14 5.05
CA LYS A 299 -11.50 -14.11 4.76
C LYS A 299 -11.92 -15.28 3.87
N ASP A 300 -11.17 -15.55 2.81
CA ASP A 300 -11.49 -16.66 1.88
C ASP A 300 -11.38 -18.02 2.60
N VAL A 301 -10.32 -18.18 3.39
CA VAL A 301 -10.02 -19.37 4.20
C VAL A 301 -11.13 -19.64 5.23
N GLU A 302 -11.63 -18.61 5.92
CA GLU A 302 -12.73 -18.73 6.89
C GLU A 302 -14.07 -19.04 6.24
N LYS A 303 -14.31 -18.54 5.02
CA LYS A 303 -15.51 -18.87 4.23
C LYS A 303 -15.46 -20.25 3.55
N ARG A 304 -14.33 -20.98 3.65
CA ARG A 304 -14.09 -22.22 2.90
C ARG A 304 -14.10 -22.03 1.37
N GLU A 305 -13.71 -20.85 0.90
CA GLU A 305 -13.61 -20.52 -0.52
C GLU A 305 -12.23 -20.91 -1.08
N CYS A 306 -12.17 -21.27 -2.36
CA CYS A 306 -10.90 -21.48 -3.04
C CYS A 306 -10.15 -20.16 -3.20
N PHE A 307 -8.84 -20.16 -2.93
CA PHE A 307 -8.00 -18.98 -3.06
C PHE A 307 -6.76 -19.27 -3.90
N ASP A 308 -6.30 -18.25 -4.62
CA ASP A 308 -5.07 -18.25 -5.38
C ASP A 308 -4.23 -17.05 -4.91
N VAL A 309 -3.21 -17.34 -4.09
CA VAL A 309 -2.33 -16.32 -3.51
C VAL A 309 -1.60 -15.50 -4.61
N PRO A 310 -0.99 -16.11 -5.65
CA PRO A 310 -0.46 -15.35 -6.78
C PRO A 310 -1.47 -14.39 -7.43
N GLU A 311 -2.68 -14.84 -7.70
CA GLU A 311 -3.72 -14.02 -8.34
C GLU A 311 -4.20 -12.90 -7.41
N LEU A 312 -4.32 -13.18 -6.11
CA LEU A 312 -4.63 -12.18 -5.09
C LEU A 312 -3.54 -11.09 -5.01
N ILE A 313 -2.27 -11.49 -5.06
CA ILE A 313 -1.12 -10.56 -5.12
C ILE A 313 -1.22 -9.67 -6.37
N LYS A 314 -1.50 -10.24 -7.55
CA LYS A 314 -1.68 -9.46 -8.80
C LYS A 314 -2.81 -8.43 -8.68
N LYS A 315 -3.95 -8.81 -8.10
CA LYS A 315 -5.08 -7.89 -7.83
C LYS A 315 -4.67 -6.74 -6.93
N VAL A 316 -3.92 -7.02 -5.86
CA VAL A 316 -3.36 -6.00 -4.95
C VAL A 316 -2.39 -5.07 -5.68
N GLN A 317 -1.46 -5.61 -6.46
CA GLN A 317 -0.49 -4.82 -7.24
C GLN A 317 -1.15 -3.92 -8.28
N LYS A 318 -2.23 -4.37 -8.92
CA LYS A 318 -3.04 -3.54 -9.83
C LYS A 318 -3.74 -2.40 -9.08
N MET A 319 -4.12 -2.62 -7.82
CA MET A 319 -4.78 -1.60 -7.02
C MET A 319 -3.84 -0.59 -6.37
N ARG A 320 -2.66 -1.06 -5.95
CA ARG A 320 -1.60 -0.26 -5.34
C ARG A 320 -0.28 -0.61 -6.05
N PRO A 321 0.02 0.05 -7.19
CA PRO A 321 1.25 -0.20 -7.93
C PRO A 321 2.51 -0.04 -7.06
N GLY A 322 3.48 -0.93 -7.22
CA GLY A 322 4.71 -0.97 -6.42
C GLY A 322 4.63 -1.86 -5.17
N SER A 323 3.44 -2.33 -4.79
CA SER A 323 3.26 -3.30 -3.71
C SER A 323 3.96 -4.63 -4.00
N LEU A 324 4.48 -5.28 -2.96
CA LEU A 324 5.09 -6.63 -3.04
C LEU A 324 6.15 -6.74 -4.16
N SER A 325 6.95 -5.69 -4.35
CA SER A 325 7.92 -5.57 -5.45
C SER A 325 9.24 -6.31 -5.21
N THR A 326 9.49 -6.79 -3.98
CA THR A 326 10.68 -7.58 -3.67
C THR A 326 10.36 -9.06 -3.62
N TYR A 327 11.33 -9.89 -4.00
CA TYR A 327 11.20 -11.34 -3.89
C TYR A 327 11.00 -11.80 -2.44
N HIS A 328 11.67 -11.14 -1.49
CA HIS A 328 11.45 -11.39 -0.07
C HIS A 328 10.00 -11.17 0.34
N SER A 329 9.40 -10.02 -0.01
CA SER A 329 8.01 -9.74 0.37
C SER A 329 7.04 -10.72 -0.29
N PHE A 330 7.30 -11.13 -1.53
CA PHE A 330 6.53 -12.20 -2.19
C PHE A 330 6.61 -13.51 -1.42
N CYS A 331 7.81 -14.05 -1.17
CA CYS A 331 7.97 -15.30 -0.43
C CYS A 331 7.46 -15.20 1.01
N PHE A 332 7.67 -14.07 1.68
CA PHE A 332 7.16 -13.82 3.01
C PHE A 332 5.63 -13.89 3.05
N THR A 333 4.93 -13.33 2.05
CA THR A 333 3.47 -13.48 1.92
C THR A 333 3.05 -14.95 1.82
N PHE A 334 3.79 -15.78 1.07
CA PHE A 334 3.52 -17.22 1.01
C PHE A 334 3.77 -17.91 2.35
N ALA A 335 4.85 -17.57 3.05
CA ALA A 335 5.12 -18.11 4.38
C ALA A 335 3.99 -17.79 5.36
N VAL A 336 3.50 -16.55 5.38
CA VAL A 336 2.33 -16.15 6.18
C VAL A 336 1.08 -16.93 5.75
N SER A 337 0.89 -17.15 4.45
CA SER A 337 -0.27 -17.88 3.91
C SER A 337 -0.29 -19.34 4.37
N LEU A 338 0.87 -20.00 4.45
CA LEU A 338 1.00 -21.36 5.01
C LEU A 338 0.60 -21.39 6.48
N TRP A 339 1.07 -20.43 7.28
CA TRP A 339 0.65 -20.30 8.68
C TRP A 339 -0.85 -20.05 8.82
N ILE A 340 -1.45 -19.21 7.97
CA ILE A 340 -2.91 -19.01 7.94
C ILE A 340 -3.64 -20.32 7.66
N GLY A 341 -3.20 -21.08 6.65
CA GLY A 341 -3.76 -22.39 6.33
C GLY A 341 -3.72 -23.36 7.51
N LYS A 342 -2.60 -23.39 8.23
CA LYS A 342 -2.44 -24.19 9.46
C LYS A 342 -3.35 -23.69 10.59
N GLU A 343 -3.38 -22.39 10.87
CA GLU A 343 -4.22 -21.81 11.93
C GLU A 343 -5.73 -21.94 11.68
N ALA A 344 -6.14 -22.10 10.41
CA ALA A 344 -7.52 -22.33 10.00
C ALA A 344 -7.87 -23.81 9.74
N ASN A 345 -6.98 -24.74 10.10
CA ASN A 345 -7.13 -26.19 9.94
C ASN A 345 -7.34 -26.66 8.49
N TRP A 346 -6.77 -25.94 7.52
CA TRP A 346 -6.71 -26.39 6.11
C TRP A 346 -5.52 -27.30 5.83
N MET A 347 -4.51 -27.30 6.71
CA MET A 347 -3.34 -28.16 6.63
C MET A 347 -2.82 -28.52 8.03
N SER A 348 -2.13 -29.64 8.13
CA SER A 348 -1.48 -30.07 9.36
C SER A 348 -0.20 -29.29 9.67
N ASP A 349 0.27 -29.37 10.92
CA ASP A 349 1.52 -28.76 11.36
C ASP A 349 2.74 -29.30 10.60
N SER A 350 2.76 -30.61 10.31
CA SER A 350 3.82 -31.26 9.55
C SER A 350 3.84 -30.81 8.08
N GLU A 351 2.67 -30.68 7.44
CA GLU A 351 2.56 -30.16 6.08
C GLU A 351 2.98 -28.69 5.98
N CYS A 352 2.57 -27.86 6.94
CA CYS A 352 2.97 -26.46 7.03
C CYS A 352 4.50 -26.36 7.15
N SER A 353 5.09 -27.10 8.09
CA SER A 353 6.53 -27.12 8.34
C SER A 353 7.32 -27.61 7.11
N SER A 354 6.85 -28.66 6.43
CA SER A 354 7.47 -29.15 5.21
C SER A 354 7.48 -28.10 4.09
N LYS A 355 6.34 -27.46 3.85
CA LYS A 355 6.20 -26.43 2.80
C LYS A 355 6.98 -25.17 3.12
N LEU A 356 7.04 -24.76 4.39
CA LEU A 356 7.91 -23.66 4.83
C LEU A 356 9.39 -24.01 4.59
N GLY A 357 9.80 -25.24 4.90
CA GLY A 357 11.17 -25.70 4.62
C GLY A 357 11.52 -25.66 3.13
N GLU A 358 10.61 -26.10 2.26
CA GLU A 358 10.76 -26.01 0.80
C GLU A 358 10.88 -24.55 0.33
N LEU A 359 10.02 -23.67 0.84
CA LEU A 359 10.02 -22.25 0.52
C LEU A 359 11.31 -21.57 0.96
N THR A 360 11.77 -21.82 2.19
CA THR A 360 13.02 -21.28 2.74
C THR A 360 14.22 -21.74 1.94
N LYS A 361 14.29 -23.04 1.60
CA LYS A 361 15.35 -23.56 0.75
C LYS A 361 15.35 -22.89 -0.63
N GLY A 362 14.20 -22.83 -1.29
CA GLY A 362 14.06 -22.19 -2.60
C GLY A 362 14.38 -20.70 -2.60
N TYR A 363 14.15 -20.01 -1.47
CA TYR A 363 14.55 -18.62 -1.30
C TYR A 363 16.07 -18.46 -1.22
N LEU A 364 16.74 -19.29 -0.42
CA LEU A 364 18.19 -19.22 -0.18
C LEU A 364 19.01 -19.69 -1.38
N ASP A 365 18.51 -20.66 -2.16
CA ASP A 365 19.19 -21.18 -3.35
C ASP A 365 19.17 -20.18 -4.53
N ARG A 366 18.48 -19.05 -4.40
CA ARG A 366 18.32 -18.07 -5.47
C ARG A 366 19.62 -17.28 -5.68
N LYS A 367 20.24 -17.48 -6.85
CA LYS A 367 21.40 -16.73 -7.32
C LYS A 367 21.09 -15.31 -7.84
N LEU A 368 19.92 -14.75 -7.51
CA LEU A 368 19.48 -13.43 -7.97
C LEU A 368 19.28 -12.52 -6.76
N ASN A 369 19.74 -11.27 -6.83
CA ASN A 369 19.54 -10.26 -5.82
C ASN A 369 18.04 -9.85 -5.72
N GLU A 370 17.70 -8.99 -4.76
CA GLU A 370 16.31 -8.54 -4.53
C GLU A 370 15.64 -7.90 -5.76
N GLN A 371 16.43 -7.48 -6.75
CA GLN A 371 15.98 -6.85 -8.00
C GLN A 371 15.93 -7.85 -9.17
N GLY A 372 16.20 -9.13 -8.92
CA GLY A 372 16.20 -10.18 -9.96
C GLY A 372 17.47 -10.23 -10.81
N VAL A 373 18.55 -9.58 -10.39
CA VAL A 373 19.85 -9.56 -11.09
C VAL A 373 20.78 -10.63 -10.51
N PRO A 374 21.54 -11.39 -11.31
CA PRO A 374 22.51 -12.36 -10.81
C PRO A 374 23.44 -11.81 -9.73
N ILE A 375 23.56 -12.54 -8.62
CA ILE A 375 24.61 -12.36 -7.61
C ILE A 375 25.85 -13.03 -8.22
N ILE A 376 26.78 -12.20 -8.70
CA ILE A 376 28.05 -12.65 -9.31
C ILE A 376 28.95 -13.25 -8.24
#